data_AF-A0A1G2YG51-F1
#
_entry.id   AF-A0A1G2YG51-F1
#
_cell.length_a   1.000
_cell.length_b   1.000
_cell.length_c   1.000
_cell.angle_alpha   90.00
_cell.angle_beta   90.00
_cell.angle_gamma   90.00
#
_symmetry.space_group_name_H-M   'P 1'
#
loop_
_entity.id
_entity.type
_entity.pdbx_description
1 polymer ?
#
loop_
_entity_poly.entity_id
_entity_poly.type
_entity_poly.pdbx_seq_one_letter_code
_entity_poly.pdbx_strand_id
1 'polypeptide(L)'
;MNSPSFDGLVKEIEKSLDQIADAVLERGYDHIPEEFDDYSLMMGEFEYQKVITFQLYENYFLPKRHEFELELISKIVAGIGKSQTAVFLSSAILAGIVGNASYALVRKLLSHIISKFKKDPKLSVSFKEMNKNIEKVYNYFGNHDEVNLKQIASELHIDAVKIEPLLKLLGFKCKRRGKQQVWIKPKY
;
A
#
# COMPACT_ATOMS: atom_id res chain seq x y z
N MET A 1 -10.17 30.56 25.36
CA MET A 1 -10.26 29.09 25.30
C MET A 1 -9.14 28.55 26.17
N ASN A 2 -9.45 27.84 27.25
CA ASN A 2 -8.44 27.22 28.11
C ASN A 2 -7.95 25.95 27.43
N SER A 3 -6.67 25.92 27.05
CA SER A 3 -6.02 24.69 26.59
C SER A 3 -6.06 23.65 27.72
N PRO A 4 -6.34 22.37 27.42
CA PRO A 4 -6.28 21.32 28.44
C PRO A 4 -4.88 21.29 29.07
N SER A 5 -4.80 21.10 30.39
CA SER A 5 -3.53 20.87 31.06
C SER A 5 -2.91 19.57 30.55
N PHE A 6 -1.57 19.49 30.56
CA PHE A 6 -0.85 18.27 30.17
C PHE A 6 -1.38 17.04 30.92
N ASP A 7 -1.59 17.16 32.23
CA ASP A 7 -2.16 16.09 33.07
C ASP A 7 -3.61 15.71 32.69
N GLY A 8 -4.40 16.68 32.22
CA GLY A 8 -5.75 16.43 31.71
C GLY A 8 -5.73 15.62 30.41
N LEU A 9 -4.84 15.99 29.48
CA LEU A 9 -4.64 15.28 28.21
C LEU A 9 -4.12 13.85 28.44
N VAL A 10 -3.16 13.66 29.35
CA VAL A 10 -2.62 12.33 29.67
C VAL A 10 -3.73 11.41 30.16
N LYS A 11 -4.57 11.86 31.10
CA LYS A 11 -5.70 11.07 31.62
C LYS A 11 -6.74 10.72 30.56
N GLU A 12 -6.99 11.63 29.62
CA GLU A 12 -7.90 11.39 28.50
C GLU A 12 -7.36 10.29 27.58
N ILE A 13 -6.06 10.33 27.27
CA ILE A 13 -5.39 9.30 26.47
C ILE A 13 -5.39 7.96 27.21
N GLU A 14 -4.99 7.93 28.48
CA GLU A 14 -4.97 6.70 29.30
C GLU A 14 -6.34 6.03 29.30
N LYS A 15 -7.42 6.79 29.54
CA LYS A 15 -8.78 6.26 29.52
C LYS A 15 -9.16 5.68 28.16
N SER A 16 -8.77 6.33 27.06
CA SER A 16 -9.04 5.80 25.71
C SER A 16 -8.26 4.51 25.44
N LEU A 17 -7.02 4.40 25.95
CA LEU A 17 -6.21 3.19 25.80
C LEU A 17 -6.77 2.04 26.61
N ASP A 18 -7.17 2.30 27.87
CA ASP A 18 -7.79 1.32 28.75
C ASP A 18 -9.07 0.75 28.14
N GLN A 19 -9.92 1.61 27.56
CA GLN A 19 -11.13 1.16 26.87
C GLN A 19 -10.85 0.18 25.72
N ILE A 20 -9.78 0.42 24.96
CA ILE A 20 -9.39 -0.49 23.86
C ILE A 20 -8.86 -1.79 24.45
N ALA A 21 -7.99 -1.71 25.46
CA ALA A 21 -7.38 -2.88 26.10
C ALA A 21 -8.44 -3.77 26.77
N ASP A 22 -9.33 -3.18 27.55
CA ASP A 22 -10.44 -3.87 28.22
C ASP A 22 -11.36 -4.53 27.21
N ALA A 23 -11.72 -3.84 26.12
CA ALA A 23 -12.52 -4.44 25.05
C ALA A 23 -11.84 -5.65 24.42
N VAL A 24 -10.50 -5.64 24.25
CA VAL A 24 -9.72 -6.79 23.77
C VAL A 24 -9.71 -7.93 24.79
N LEU A 25 -9.56 -7.61 26.07
CA LEU A 25 -9.57 -8.59 27.15
C LEU A 25 -10.94 -9.26 27.31
N GLU A 26 -12.03 -8.50 27.21
CA GLU A 26 -13.41 -8.98 27.32
C GLU A 26 -13.81 -9.86 26.13
N ARG A 27 -13.52 -9.42 24.90
CA ARG A 27 -13.91 -10.16 23.69
C ARG A 27 -13.02 -11.38 23.42
N GLY A 28 -11.86 -11.45 24.07
CA GLY A 28 -10.79 -12.39 23.74
C GLY A 28 -10.05 -12.00 22.45
N TYR A 29 -8.78 -12.38 22.33
CA TYR A 29 -8.07 -12.26 21.07
C TYR A 29 -8.24 -13.58 20.30
N ASP A 30 -9.13 -13.58 19.31
CA ASP A 30 -9.28 -14.71 18.40
C ASP A 30 -7.96 -14.90 17.67
N HIS A 31 -7.18 -15.88 18.13
CA HIS A 31 -5.94 -16.28 17.48
C HIS A 31 -6.31 -17.15 16.27
N ILE A 32 -7.00 -16.57 15.30
CA ILE A 32 -7.10 -17.15 13.97
C ILE A 32 -5.74 -16.87 13.33
N PRO A 33 -4.90 -17.89 13.07
CA PRO A 33 -3.69 -17.68 12.30
C PRO A 33 -4.10 -17.28 10.89
N GLU A 34 -4.15 -15.98 10.61
CA GLU A 34 -4.22 -15.49 9.25
C GLU A 34 -3.00 -16.03 8.51
N GLU A 35 -3.23 -16.96 7.57
CA GLU A 35 -2.14 -17.56 6.81
C GLU A 35 -1.44 -16.55 5.88
N PHE A 36 -2.11 -15.44 5.56
CA PHE A 36 -1.66 -14.41 4.64
C PHE A 36 -2.24 -13.03 4.99
N ASP A 37 -1.43 -11.98 4.86
CA ASP A 37 -1.91 -10.60 4.75
C ASP A 37 -2.49 -10.41 3.34
N ASP A 38 -3.79 -10.13 3.18
CA ASP A 38 -4.42 -9.84 1.88
C ASP A 38 -4.55 -8.33 1.66
N TYR A 39 -3.56 -7.73 0.97
CA TYR A 39 -3.55 -6.28 0.77
C TYR A 39 -4.66 -5.79 -0.17
N SER A 40 -5.30 -6.65 -0.96
CA SER A 40 -6.47 -6.25 -1.76
C SER A 40 -7.68 -5.93 -0.87
N LEU A 41 -7.82 -6.60 0.27
CA LEU A 41 -8.85 -6.32 1.26
C LEU A 41 -8.47 -5.10 2.11
N MET A 42 -7.23 -5.08 2.61
CA MET A 42 -6.74 -3.99 3.47
C MET A 42 -6.74 -2.62 2.78
N MET A 43 -6.57 -2.57 1.46
CA MET A 43 -6.61 -1.32 0.70
C MET A 43 -7.96 -0.60 0.74
N GLY A 44 -9.03 -1.27 1.18
CA GLY A 44 -10.31 -0.63 1.51
C GLY A 44 -10.24 0.25 2.77
N GLU A 45 -9.30 -0.03 3.68
CA GLU A 45 -9.15 0.66 4.96
C GLU A 45 -8.28 1.92 4.84
N PHE A 46 -8.77 3.01 5.42
CA PHE A 46 -8.12 4.33 5.33
C PHE A 46 -6.72 4.35 5.97
N GLU A 47 -6.56 3.66 7.09
CA GLU A 47 -5.32 3.53 7.84
C GLU A 47 -4.24 2.84 6.99
N TYR A 48 -4.61 1.79 6.27
CA TYR A 48 -3.68 1.08 5.38
C TYR A 48 -3.29 1.92 4.16
N GLN A 49 -4.23 2.68 3.59
CA GLN A 49 -3.92 3.64 2.52
C GLN A 49 -2.89 4.68 2.98
N LYS A 50 -2.99 5.19 4.22
CA LYS A 50 -1.98 6.09 4.79
C LYS A 50 -0.62 5.42 4.92
N VAL A 51 -0.56 4.20 5.45
CA VAL A 51 0.71 3.46 5.59
C VAL A 51 1.40 3.31 4.24
N ILE A 52 0.67 2.85 3.22
CA ILE A 52 1.23 2.65 1.88
C ILE A 52 1.67 3.98 1.26
N THR A 53 0.89 5.05 1.45
CA THR A 53 1.24 6.40 1.01
C THR A 53 2.60 6.83 1.57
N PHE A 54 2.80 6.73 2.89
CA PHE A 54 4.05 7.11 3.51
C PHE A 54 5.21 6.21 3.09
N GLN A 55 5.00 4.90 2.99
CA GLN A 55 6.03 3.98 2.49
C GLN A 55 6.45 4.32 1.05
N LEU A 56 5.52 4.63 0.15
CA LEU A 56 5.85 5.06 -1.20
C LEU A 56 6.60 6.39 -1.21
N TYR A 57 6.12 7.36 -0.43
CA TYR A 57 6.73 8.68 -0.36
C TYR A 57 8.17 8.62 0.17
N GLU A 58 8.39 7.92 1.27
CA GLU A 58 9.70 7.81 1.90
C GLU A 58 10.72 7.08 1.04
N ASN A 59 10.30 6.07 0.28
CA ASN A 59 11.19 5.23 -0.50
C ASN A 59 11.46 5.77 -1.91
N TYR A 60 10.60 6.62 -2.49
CA TYR A 60 10.77 7.14 -3.85
C TYR A 60 11.17 8.62 -3.93
N PHE A 61 10.92 9.43 -2.90
CA PHE A 61 11.05 10.90 -2.97
C PHE A 61 12.17 11.45 -2.07
N LEU A 62 13.31 10.75 -2.02
CA LEU A 62 14.51 11.20 -1.31
C LEU A 62 15.44 12.02 -2.22
N PRO A 63 16.23 12.97 -1.68
CA PRO A 63 16.26 13.48 -0.30
C PRO A 63 15.41 14.75 -0.08
N LYS A 64 15.07 15.49 -1.15
CA LYS A 64 14.26 16.71 -1.08
C LYS A 64 12.79 16.36 -1.31
N ARG A 65 12.10 16.17 -0.20
CA ARG A 65 10.68 15.82 -0.11
C ARG A 65 9.82 17.06 -0.23
N HIS A 66 8.86 17.05 -1.15
CA HIS A 66 7.91 18.15 -1.34
C HIS A 66 6.47 17.75 -1.01
N GLU A 67 5.74 18.64 -0.35
CA GLU A 67 4.35 18.38 0.09
C GLU A 67 3.42 17.97 -1.06
N PHE A 68 3.58 18.59 -2.24
CA PHE A 68 2.75 18.25 -3.41
C PHE A 68 2.94 16.79 -3.86
N GLU A 69 4.13 16.20 -3.66
CA GLU A 69 4.42 14.82 -4.03
C GLU A 69 3.65 13.86 -3.12
N LEU A 70 3.64 14.15 -1.82
CA LEU A 70 2.85 13.41 -0.84
C LEU A 70 1.35 13.52 -1.16
N GLU A 71 0.86 14.71 -1.52
CA GLU A 71 -0.55 14.88 -1.91
C GLU A 71 -0.91 14.06 -3.15
N LEU A 72 -0.05 14.07 -4.19
CA LEU A 72 -0.25 13.31 -5.42
C LEU A 72 -0.27 11.79 -5.14
N ILE A 73 0.68 11.28 -4.36
CA ILE A 73 0.72 9.86 -3.98
C ILE A 73 -0.51 9.49 -3.14
N SER A 74 -0.89 10.33 -2.17
CA SER A 74 -2.10 10.12 -1.36
C SER A 74 -3.34 9.97 -2.23
N LYS A 75 -3.50 10.83 -3.26
CA LYS A 75 -4.63 10.75 -4.20
C LYS A 75 -4.57 9.50 -5.08
N ILE A 76 -3.38 9.04 -5.49
CA ILE A 76 -3.24 7.76 -6.20
C ILE A 76 -3.72 6.62 -5.32
N VAL A 77 -3.16 6.48 -4.11
CA VAL A 77 -3.46 5.36 -3.21
C VAL A 77 -4.94 5.34 -2.83
N ALA A 78 -5.53 6.49 -2.50
CA ALA A 78 -6.96 6.59 -2.22
C ALA A 78 -7.82 6.26 -3.44
N GLY A 79 -7.39 6.63 -4.65
CA GLY A 79 -8.06 6.25 -5.89
C GLY A 79 -8.06 4.74 -6.12
N ILE A 80 -6.94 4.07 -5.84
CA ILE A 80 -6.85 2.60 -5.91
C ILE A 80 -7.77 1.94 -4.87
N GLY A 81 -7.70 2.36 -3.61
CA GLY A 81 -8.53 1.81 -2.54
C GLY A 81 -10.02 1.90 -2.87
N LYS A 82 -10.50 3.07 -3.30
CA LYS A 82 -11.89 3.25 -3.76
C LYS A 82 -12.27 2.35 -4.92
N SER A 83 -11.37 2.17 -5.89
CA SER A 83 -11.64 1.32 -7.05
C SER A 83 -11.76 -0.15 -6.66
N GLN A 84 -10.94 -0.62 -5.72
CA GLN A 84 -11.00 -2.00 -5.22
C GLN A 84 -12.28 -2.22 -4.41
N THR A 85 -12.70 -1.26 -3.59
CA THR A 85 -14.01 -1.29 -2.93
C THR A 85 -15.16 -1.32 -3.94
N ALA A 86 -15.11 -0.51 -4.99
CA ALA A 86 -16.15 -0.49 -6.02
C ALA A 86 -16.21 -1.79 -6.83
N VAL A 87 -15.06 -2.37 -7.17
CA VAL A 87 -14.97 -3.69 -7.82
C VAL A 87 -15.51 -4.77 -6.87
N PHE A 88 -15.11 -4.77 -5.60
CA PHE A 88 -15.60 -5.71 -4.60
C PHE A 88 -17.12 -5.65 -4.40
N LEU A 89 -17.70 -4.44 -4.31
CA LEU A 89 -19.15 -4.23 -4.17
C LEU A 89 -19.94 -4.57 -5.45
N SER A 90 -19.32 -4.53 -6.62
CA SER A 90 -19.94 -4.91 -7.89
C SER A 90 -19.74 -6.39 -8.25
N SER A 91 -18.79 -7.07 -7.63
CA SER A 91 -18.42 -8.46 -7.94
C SER A 91 -19.06 -9.50 -7.01
N ALA A 92 -20.40 -9.57 -7.03
CA ALA A 92 -21.10 -10.85 -6.92
C ALA A 92 -20.93 -11.71 -8.20
N ILE A 93 -20.18 -11.22 -9.21
CA ILE A 93 -19.93 -11.91 -10.47
C ILE A 93 -18.45 -11.71 -10.89
N LEU A 94 -17.79 -12.84 -11.16
CA LEU A 94 -16.49 -13.06 -11.81
C LEU A 94 -15.22 -12.84 -10.97
N ALA A 95 -14.80 -13.96 -10.37
CA ALA A 95 -13.45 -14.24 -9.91
C ALA A 95 -12.41 -13.75 -10.93
N GLY A 96 -11.52 -12.84 -10.49
CA GLY A 96 -10.25 -12.64 -11.18
C GLY A 96 -9.73 -11.22 -11.46
N ILE A 97 -10.58 -10.21 -11.61
CA ILE A 97 -10.16 -9.01 -12.35
C ILE A 97 -9.30 -8.01 -11.53
N VAL A 98 -9.15 -8.20 -10.22
CA VAL A 98 -8.67 -7.17 -9.28
C VAL A 98 -7.20 -6.78 -9.49
N GLY A 99 -6.31 -7.74 -9.77
CA GLY A 99 -4.88 -7.48 -9.94
C GLY A 99 -4.55 -6.65 -11.19
N ASN A 100 -5.17 -7.00 -12.32
CA ASN A 100 -4.98 -6.28 -13.58
C ASN A 100 -5.60 -4.87 -13.55
N ALA A 101 -6.76 -4.72 -12.91
CA ALA A 101 -7.41 -3.41 -12.75
C ALA A 101 -6.56 -2.44 -11.92
N SER A 102 -6.02 -2.90 -10.79
CA SER A 102 -5.17 -2.09 -9.91
C SER A 102 -3.90 -1.66 -10.62
N TYR A 103 -3.23 -2.59 -11.32
CA TYR A 103 -2.06 -2.28 -12.14
C TYR A 103 -2.36 -1.23 -13.21
N ALA A 104 -3.40 -1.45 -14.02
CA ALA A 104 -3.76 -0.55 -15.12
C ALA A 104 -4.11 0.85 -14.61
N LEU A 105 -4.83 0.95 -13.49
CA LEU A 105 -5.22 2.21 -12.88
C LEU A 105 -3.99 2.99 -12.37
N VAL A 106 -3.10 2.34 -11.60
CA VAL A 106 -1.88 3.00 -11.10
C VAL A 106 -1.01 3.51 -12.26
N ARG A 107 -0.77 2.67 -13.27
CA ARG A 107 0.01 3.05 -14.47
C ARG A 107 -0.60 4.25 -15.18
N LYS A 108 -1.94 4.29 -15.33
CA LYS A 108 -2.65 5.40 -15.96
C LYS A 108 -2.52 6.70 -15.16
N LEU A 109 -2.66 6.64 -13.83
CA LEU A 109 -2.54 7.81 -12.96
C LEU A 109 -1.10 8.34 -12.92
N LEU A 110 -0.10 7.47 -12.79
CA LEU A 110 1.31 7.86 -12.85
C LEU A 110 1.66 8.49 -14.20
N SER A 111 1.22 7.88 -15.30
CA SER A 111 1.43 8.42 -16.65
C SER A 111 0.77 9.79 -16.83
N HIS A 112 -0.42 10.00 -16.25
CA HIS A 112 -1.07 11.30 -16.24
C HIS A 112 -0.23 12.36 -15.52
N ILE A 113 0.25 12.07 -14.31
CA ILE A 113 1.11 12.98 -13.53
C ILE A 113 2.41 13.29 -14.29
N ILE A 114 3.09 12.26 -14.79
CA ILE A 114 4.33 12.41 -15.59
C ILE A 114 4.09 13.33 -16.79
N SER A 115 2.93 13.22 -17.45
CA SER A 115 2.59 14.07 -18.61
C SER A 115 2.37 15.54 -18.24
N LYS A 116 1.96 15.85 -17.01
CA LYS A 116 1.77 17.23 -16.53
C LYS A 116 3.10 17.92 -16.25
N PHE A 117 4.11 17.17 -15.82
CA PHE A 117 5.46 17.67 -15.57
C PHE A 117 6.37 17.71 -16.81
N LYS A 118 5.82 17.67 -18.03
CA LYS A 118 6.61 17.75 -19.28
C LYS A 118 7.51 18.99 -19.34
N LYS A 119 7.06 20.12 -18.79
CA LYS A 119 7.81 21.40 -18.77
C LYS A 119 8.90 21.45 -17.69
N ASP A 120 8.79 20.62 -16.65
CA ASP A 120 9.83 20.45 -15.63
C ASP A 120 10.03 18.95 -15.32
N PRO A 121 10.83 18.25 -16.15
CA PRO A 121 10.99 16.81 -16.02
C PRO A 121 11.58 16.36 -14.69
N LYS A 122 12.25 17.24 -13.94
CA LYS A 122 12.86 16.91 -12.64
C LYS A 122 11.77 16.52 -11.62
N LEU A 123 10.61 17.19 -11.67
CA LEU A 123 9.45 16.89 -10.83
C LEU A 123 8.83 15.52 -11.13
N SER A 124 9.14 14.91 -12.28
CA SER A 124 8.59 13.62 -12.69
C SER A 124 9.51 12.42 -12.42
N VAL A 125 10.74 12.63 -11.94
CA VAL A 125 11.77 11.57 -11.86
C VAL A 125 11.31 10.41 -10.99
N SER A 126 10.87 10.67 -9.76
CA SER A 126 10.39 9.65 -8.83
C SER A 126 9.13 8.96 -9.33
N PHE A 127 8.19 9.69 -9.95
CA PHE A 127 7.01 9.10 -10.57
C PHE A 127 7.35 8.19 -11.75
N LYS A 128 8.33 8.57 -12.58
CA LYS A 128 8.84 7.73 -13.69
C LYS A 128 9.50 6.46 -13.17
N GLU A 129 10.32 6.58 -12.12
CA GLU A 129 10.95 5.42 -11.49
C GLU A 129 9.90 4.45 -10.94
N MET A 130 8.94 4.97 -10.18
CA MET A 130 7.82 4.18 -9.64
C MET A 130 7.04 3.48 -10.75
N ASN A 131 6.70 4.21 -11.82
CA ASN A 131 5.98 3.66 -12.97
C ASN A 131 6.77 2.50 -13.61
N LYS A 132 8.09 2.68 -13.82
CA LYS A 132 8.98 1.65 -14.37
C LYS A 132 9.09 0.43 -13.45
N ASN A 133 9.19 0.64 -12.15
CA ASN A 133 9.29 -0.45 -11.16
C ASN A 133 7.99 -1.27 -11.10
N ILE A 134 6.82 -0.62 -11.17
CA ILE A 134 5.52 -1.30 -11.24
C ILE A 134 5.42 -2.20 -12.49
N GLU A 135 5.89 -1.73 -13.63
CA GLU A 135 5.91 -2.52 -14.87
C GLU A 135 6.86 -3.71 -14.78
N LYS A 136 8.05 -3.53 -14.20
CA LYS A 136 8.97 -4.63 -13.92
C LYS A 136 8.33 -5.68 -13.00
N VAL A 137 7.70 -5.26 -11.90
CA VAL A 137 7.01 -6.15 -10.96
C VAL A 137 5.87 -6.89 -11.65
N TYR A 138 5.04 -6.19 -12.43
CA TYR A 138 3.94 -6.80 -13.15
C TYR A 138 4.41 -7.87 -14.14
N ASN A 139 5.40 -7.55 -14.97
CA ASN A 139 5.97 -8.50 -15.94
C ASN A 139 6.61 -9.71 -15.25
N TYR A 140 7.25 -9.48 -14.10
CA TYR A 140 7.85 -10.54 -13.30
C TYR A 140 6.84 -11.58 -12.82
N PHE A 141 5.72 -11.14 -12.26
CA PHE A 141 4.63 -12.00 -11.79
C PHE A 141 3.73 -12.52 -12.93
N GLY A 142 4.00 -12.15 -14.18
CA GLY A 142 3.43 -12.80 -15.36
C GLY A 142 3.81 -14.29 -15.43
N ASN A 143 5.03 -14.64 -14.99
CA ASN A 143 5.57 -16.01 -15.04
C ASN A 143 5.77 -16.65 -13.65
N HIS A 144 5.49 -15.93 -12.58
CA HIS A 144 5.67 -16.40 -11.21
C HIS A 144 4.39 -16.23 -10.40
N ASP A 145 3.97 -17.27 -9.69
CA ASP A 145 2.76 -17.23 -8.84
C ASP A 145 3.09 -16.81 -7.41
N GLU A 146 4.20 -17.32 -6.85
CA GLU A 146 4.65 -17.06 -5.49
C GLU A 146 6.17 -16.83 -5.46
N VAL A 147 6.63 -15.71 -4.88
CA VAL A 147 8.05 -15.37 -4.85
C VAL A 147 8.47 -14.68 -3.54
N ASN A 148 9.67 -14.96 -3.07
CA ASN A 148 10.24 -14.27 -1.90
C ASN A 148 10.63 -12.81 -2.23
N LEU A 149 10.38 -11.87 -1.31
CA LEU A 149 10.75 -10.45 -1.51
C LEU A 149 12.23 -10.24 -1.89
N LYS A 150 13.16 -10.98 -1.27
CA LYS A 150 14.59 -10.89 -1.57
C LYS A 150 14.91 -11.35 -2.99
N GLN A 151 14.20 -12.38 -3.46
CA GLN A 151 14.35 -12.89 -4.81
C GLN A 151 13.83 -11.86 -5.83
N ILE A 152 12.66 -11.27 -5.60
CA ILE A 152 12.12 -10.19 -6.45
C ILE A 152 13.12 -9.02 -6.53
N ALA A 153 13.66 -8.59 -5.38
CA ALA A 153 14.63 -7.50 -5.30
C ALA A 153 15.92 -7.79 -6.08
N SER A 154 16.45 -9.01 -5.91
CA SER A 154 17.65 -9.46 -6.60
C SER A 154 17.46 -9.52 -8.11
N GLU A 155 16.38 -10.14 -8.59
CA GLU A 155 16.14 -10.39 -10.01
C GLU A 155 15.71 -9.13 -10.78
N LEU A 156 14.99 -8.21 -10.12
CA LEU A 156 14.57 -6.94 -10.75
C LEU A 156 15.60 -5.82 -10.63
N HIS A 157 16.64 -6.02 -9.81
CA HIS A 157 17.60 -5.00 -9.41
C HIS A 157 16.90 -3.74 -8.88
N ILE A 158 15.99 -3.93 -7.92
CA ILE A 158 15.26 -2.86 -7.23
C ILE A 158 15.37 -3.14 -5.73
N ASP A 159 15.60 -2.11 -4.92
CA ASP A 159 15.65 -2.26 -3.46
C ASP A 159 14.32 -2.84 -2.92
N ALA A 160 14.42 -3.79 -2.01
CA ALA A 160 13.26 -4.43 -1.39
C ALA A 160 12.29 -3.42 -0.76
N VAL A 161 12.81 -2.34 -0.17
CA VAL A 161 12.02 -1.24 0.43
C VAL A 161 11.19 -0.47 -0.60
N LYS A 162 11.59 -0.48 -1.88
CA LYS A 162 10.81 0.10 -2.99
C LYS A 162 9.83 -0.89 -3.60
N ILE A 163 10.07 -2.19 -3.47
CA ILE A 163 9.19 -3.26 -4.01
C ILE A 163 7.99 -3.49 -3.09
N GLU A 164 8.24 -3.67 -1.79
CA GLU A 164 7.20 -4.00 -0.82
C GLU A 164 5.97 -3.09 -0.89
N PRO A 165 6.09 -1.74 -0.85
CA PRO A 165 4.91 -0.88 -0.94
C PRO A 165 4.20 -0.94 -2.29
N LEU A 166 4.90 -1.31 -3.39
CA LEU A 166 4.25 -1.54 -4.67
C LEU A 166 3.40 -2.81 -4.65
N LEU A 167 3.90 -3.90 -4.05
CA LEU A 167 3.14 -5.14 -3.93
C LEU A 167 1.87 -4.93 -3.10
N LYS A 168 1.97 -4.16 -2.01
CA LYS A 168 0.81 -3.76 -1.20
C LYS A 168 -0.20 -2.93 -2.00
N LEU A 169 0.28 -1.89 -2.69
CA LEU A 169 -0.56 -1.02 -3.54
C LEU A 169 -1.30 -1.82 -4.62
N LEU A 170 -0.65 -2.83 -5.20
CA LEU A 170 -1.20 -3.69 -6.24
C LEU A 170 -2.10 -4.81 -5.70
N GLY A 171 -2.29 -4.90 -4.38
CA GLY A 171 -3.20 -5.84 -3.73
C GLY A 171 -2.68 -7.28 -3.63
N PHE A 172 -1.37 -7.49 -3.65
CA PHE A 172 -0.78 -8.82 -3.50
C PHE A 172 -1.10 -9.41 -2.12
N LYS A 173 -0.98 -10.74 -1.99
CA LYS A 173 -1.00 -11.39 -0.67
C LYS A 173 0.41 -11.62 -0.17
N CYS A 174 0.63 -11.55 1.14
CA CYS A 174 1.91 -11.85 1.76
C CYS A 174 1.77 -12.94 2.82
N LYS A 175 2.42 -14.09 2.59
CA LYS A 175 2.54 -15.16 3.58
C LYS A 175 3.85 -15.00 4.34
N ARG A 176 3.77 -14.89 5.66
CA ARG A 176 4.95 -14.86 6.54
C ARG A 176 5.27 -16.27 7.01
N ARG A 177 6.45 -16.78 6.65
CA ARG A 177 7.00 -18.05 7.17
C ARG A 177 8.32 -17.75 7.88
N GLY A 178 8.27 -17.57 9.21
CA GLY A 178 9.44 -17.17 10.00
C GLY A 178 9.99 -15.81 9.53
N LYS A 179 11.27 -15.78 9.09
CA LYS A 179 11.92 -14.55 8.56
C LYS A 179 11.66 -14.30 7.07
N GLN A 180 10.87 -15.14 6.41
CA GLN A 180 10.60 -15.03 4.98
C GLN A 180 9.21 -14.45 4.71
N GLN A 181 9.15 -13.54 3.75
CA GLN A 181 7.92 -12.99 3.18
C GLN A 181 7.77 -13.53 1.76
N VAL A 182 6.77 -14.37 1.54
CA VAL A 182 6.40 -14.90 0.23
C VAL A 182 5.22 -14.11 -0.28
N TRP A 183 5.39 -13.50 -1.44
CA TRP A 183 4.40 -12.67 -2.09
C TRP A 183 3.69 -13.44 -3.19
N ILE A 184 2.37 -13.39 -3.16
CA ILE A 184 1.49 -14.15 -4.03
C ILE A 184 0.68 -13.14 -4.85
N LYS A 185 0.68 -13.32 -6.17
CA LYS A 185 -0.09 -12.42 -7.04
C LYS A 185 -1.60 -12.55 -6.79
N PRO A 186 -2.39 -11.46 -6.93
CA PRO A 186 -3.84 -11.56 -6.91
C PRO A 186 -4.31 -12.52 -8.02
N LYS A 187 -5.29 -13.39 -7.73
CA LYS A 187 -5.83 -14.31 -8.75
C LYS A 187 -6.59 -13.51 -9.82
N TYR A 188 -6.27 -13.83 -11.08
CA TYR A 188 -6.81 -13.27 -12.33
C TYR A 188 -8.13 -13.89 -12.78
#